data_AF-A0A7Y9ARV3-F1
#
_entry.id   AF-A0A7Y9ARV3-F1
#
_cell.length_a   1.000
_cell.length_b   1.000
_cell.length_c   1.000
_cell.angle_alpha   90.00
_cell.angle_beta   90.00
_cell.angle_gamma   90.00
#
_symmetry.space_group_name_H-M   'P 1'
#
loop_
_entity.id
_entity.type
_entity.pdbx_description
1 polymer ?
#
loop_
_entity_poly.entity_id
_entity_poly.type
_entity_poly.pdbx_seq_one_letter_code
_entity_poly.pdbx_strand_id
1 'polypeptide(L)'
;MFRNLVDHPWVLVILVVLLIALFGSKRLPDAARGLGRSMRIFKSEVKEMKNDGKEDAKTSPTAAAKDSEPTALEAKLAAEQAEQKAGEHQTRAS
;
A
#
# COMPACT_ATOMS: atom_id res chain seq x y z
N MET A 1 25.99 -21.30 15.05
CA MET A 1 25.68 -21.02 16.48
C MET A 1 24.47 -20.08 16.67
N PHE A 2 23.93 -19.45 15.61
CA PHE A 2 22.82 -18.48 15.72
C PHE A 2 21.40 -19.07 15.73
N ARG A 3 21.20 -20.32 15.30
CA ARG A 3 19.87 -20.94 15.18
C ARG A 3 19.11 -20.97 16.53
N ASN A 4 19.80 -21.37 17.60
CA ASN A 4 19.22 -21.46 18.95
C ASN A 4 18.68 -20.13 19.50
N LEU A 5 19.15 -18.98 19.00
CA LEU A 5 18.71 -17.66 19.44
C LEU A 5 17.37 -17.26 18.81
N VAL A 6 17.05 -17.79 17.62
CA VAL A 6 15.82 -17.48 16.88
C VAL A 6 14.71 -18.48 17.20
N ASP A 7 15.07 -19.69 17.64
CA ASP A 7 14.12 -20.76 18.00
C ASP A 7 13.38 -20.53 19.33
N HIS A 8 13.84 -19.59 20.18
CA HIS A 8 13.16 -19.27 21.43
C HIS A 8 12.09 -18.18 21.20
N PRO A 9 10.78 -18.49 21.35
CA PRO A 9 9.71 -17.55 21.04
C PRO A 9 9.80 -16.24 21.84
N TRP A 10 10.36 -16.30 23.04
CA TRP A 10 10.65 -15.13 23.89
C TRP A 10 11.64 -14.15 23.27
N VAL A 11 12.71 -14.63 22.63
CA VAL A 11 13.73 -13.77 22.01
C VAL A 11 13.13 -13.04 20.81
N LEU A 12 12.30 -13.73 20.03
CA LEU A 12 11.62 -13.14 18.88
C LEU A 12 10.72 -11.97 19.29
N VAL A 13 9.97 -12.11 20.39
CA VAL A 13 9.13 -11.02 20.93
C VAL A 13 9.98 -9.83 21.33
N ILE A 14 11.07 -10.03 22.07
CA ILE A 14 11.97 -8.96 22.52
C ILE A 14 12.57 -8.22 21.32
N LEU A 15 12.99 -8.95 20.29
CA LEU A 15 13.54 -8.37 19.06
C LEU A 15 12.51 -7.49 18.34
N VAL A 16 11.27 -7.98 18.18
CA VAL A 16 10.18 -7.22 17.56
C VAL A 16 9.84 -5.96 18.36
N VAL A 17 9.83 -6.06 19.69
CA VAL A 17 9.61 -4.90 20.57
C VAL A 17 10.73 -3.86 20.39
N LEU A 18 12.00 -4.28 20.32
CA LEU A 18 13.13 -3.38 20.04
C LEU A 18 12.97 -2.68 18.68
N LEU A 19 12.63 -3.44 17.65
CA LEU A 19 12.39 -2.92 16.30
C LEU A 19 11.27 -1.87 16.30
N ILE A 20 10.16 -2.14 17.00
CA ILE A 20 9.05 -1.19 17.14
C ILE A 20 9.47 0.04 17.98
N ALA A 21 10.28 -0.12 19.02
CA ALA A 21 10.76 0.99 19.83
C ALA A 21 11.70 1.94 19.05
N LEU A 22 12.57 1.39 18.19
CA LEU A 22 13.51 2.18 17.38
C LEU A 22 12.86 2.79 16.13
N PHE A 23 12.03 2.02 15.42
CA PHE A 23 11.44 2.43 14.13
C PHE A 23 10.02 2.98 14.26
N GLY A 24 9.29 2.62 15.31
CA GLY A 24 7.88 2.99 15.52
C GLY A 24 6.89 1.96 14.96
N SER A 25 5.72 1.86 15.61
CA SER A 25 4.67 0.88 15.30
C SER A 25 4.10 0.97 13.89
N LYS A 26 4.16 2.15 13.27
CA LYS A 26 3.62 2.40 11.91
C LYS A 26 4.65 2.18 10.80
N ARG A 27 5.96 2.28 11.11
CA ARG A 27 7.04 2.20 10.11
C ARG A 27 7.45 0.77 9.78
N LEU A 28 7.41 -0.15 10.76
CA LEU A 28 7.67 -1.57 10.52
C LEU A 28 6.73 -2.19 9.46
N PRO A 29 5.39 -2.08 9.61
CA PRO A 29 4.47 -2.66 8.64
C PRO A 29 4.50 -1.94 7.30
N ASP A 30 4.76 -0.64 7.29
CA ASP A 30 4.85 0.17 6.07
C ASP A 30 6.09 -0.18 5.24
N ALA A 31 7.26 -0.26 5.89
CA ALA A 31 8.50 -0.71 5.25
C ALA A 31 8.38 -2.16 4.75
N ALA A 32 7.79 -3.06 5.54
CA ALA A 32 7.53 -4.43 5.11
C ALA A 32 6.58 -4.51 3.90
N ARG A 33 5.57 -3.64 3.82
CA ARG A 33 4.65 -3.55 2.67
C ARG A 33 5.34 -3.02 1.42
N GLY A 34 6.22 -2.03 1.54
CA GLY A 34 7.03 -1.52 0.43
C GLY A 34 8.02 -2.57 -0.09
N LEU A 35 8.79 -3.17 0.83
CA LEU A 35 9.75 -4.24 0.53
C LEU A 35 9.06 -5.47 -0.07
N GLY A 36 7.89 -5.85 0.44
CA GLY A 36 7.11 -6.98 -0.08
C GLY A 36 6.62 -6.78 -1.52
N ARG A 37 6.23 -5.55 -1.90
CA ARG A 37 5.86 -5.22 -3.28
C ARG A 37 7.06 -5.34 -4.22
N SER A 38 8.22 -4.80 -3.85
CA SER A 38 9.45 -4.90 -4.65
C SER A 38 9.97 -6.33 -4.75
N MET A 39 9.97 -7.08 -3.63
CA MET A 39 10.35 -8.50 -3.62
C MET A 39 9.43 -9.37 -4.48
N ARG A 40 8.13 -9.05 -4.56
CA ARG A 40 7.21 -9.80 -5.42
C ARG A 40 7.55 -9.63 -6.90
N ILE A 41 7.85 -8.41 -7.34
CA ILE A 41 8.26 -8.13 -8.72
C ILE A 41 9.56 -8.86 -9.02
N PHE A 42 10.58 -8.67 -8.17
CA PHE A 42 11.86 -9.34 -8.34
C PHE A 42 11.74 -10.86 -8.32
N LYS A 43 10.87 -11.43 -7.47
CA LYS A 43 10.62 -12.87 -7.43
C LYS A 43 9.96 -13.35 -8.73
N SER A 44 9.03 -12.60 -9.30
CA SER A 44 8.41 -12.94 -10.59
C SER A 44 9.44 -12.92 -11.72
N GLU A 45 10.27 -11.87 -11.80
CA GLU A 45 11.33 -11.77 -12.82
C GLU A 45 12.37 -12.89 -12.68
N VAL A 46 12.82 -13.17 -11.45
CA VAL A 46 13.75 -14.27 -11.17
C VAL A 46 13.09 -15.64 -11.41
N LYS A 47 11.77 -15.75 -11.22
CA LYS A 47 11.03 -16.99 -11.50
C LYS A 47 10.95 -17.21 -13.00
N GLU A 48 10.60 -16.20 -13.79
CA GLU A 48 10.59 -16.26 -15.26
C GLU A 48 11.94 -16.76 -15.80
N MET A 49 13.06 -16.16 -15.35
CA MET A 49 14.41 -16.60 -15.72
C MET A 49 14.73 -18.05 -15.33
N LYS A 50 14.08 -18.57 -14.28
CA LYS A 50 14.21 -19.97 -13.83
C LYS A 50 13.18 -20.91 -14.46
N ASN A 51 12.12 -20.37 -15.05
CA ASN A 51 10.96 -21.10 -15.55
C ASN A 51 10.96 -21.21 -17.09
N ASP A 52 11.89 -20.53 -17.79
CA ASP A 52 12.28 -20.73 -19.21
C ASP A 52 12.63 -22.19 -19.60
N GLY A 53 12.45 -23.17 -18.70
CA GLY A 53 12.58 -24.60 -18.99
C GLY A 53 11.41 -25.50 -18.54
N LYS A 54 10.39 -25.01 -17.83
CA LYS A 54 9.20 -25.82 -17.43
C LYS A 54 7.99 -24.93 -17.15
N GLU A 55 7.05 -24.93 -18.09
CA GLU A 55 5.68 -24.40 -17.91
C GLU A 55 5.02 -25.06 -16.69
N ASP A 56 4.49 -24.26 -15.74
CA ASP A 56 3.08 -24.34 -15.31
C ASP A 56 2.69 -23.54 -14.05
N ALA A 57 1.43 -23.08 -14.12
CA ALA A 57 0.42 -22.96 -13.08
C ALA A 57 0.52 -21.91 -11.93
N LYS A 58 -0.32 -20.88 -12.13
CA LYS A 58 -1.50 -20.50 -11.31
C LYS A 58 -1.33 -19.80 -9.96
N THR A 59 -2.19 -18.77 -9.83
CA THR A 59 -2.68 -18.09 -8.60
C THR A 59 -1.97 -16.79 -8.25
N SER A 60 -2.45 -15.70 -8.83
CA SER A 60 -2.26 -14.35 -8.30
C SER A 60 -3.28 -14.13 -7.18
N PRO A 61 -2.88 -13.88 -5.92
CA PRO A 61 -3.84 -13.44 -4.92
C PRO A 61 -4.12 -11.95 -5.16
N THR A 62 -5.37 -11.67 -5.49
CA THR A 62 -6.04 -10.40 -5.22
C THR A 62 -6.14 -10.17 -3.70
N ALA A 63 -6.26 -8.90 -3.28
CA ALA A 63 -6.28 -8.34 -1.91
C ALA A 63 -4.90 -7.86 -1.39
N ALA A 64 -4.69 -6.66 -0.84
CA ALA A 64 -5.48 -5.48 -0.48
C ALA A 64 -4.43 -4.33 -0.27
N ALA A 65 -4.69 -3.01 -0.25
CA ALA A 65 -5.84 -2.19 0.07
C ALA A 65 -5.64 -0.81 -0.61
N LYS A 66 -6.69 -0.22 -1.19
CA LYS A 66 -7.32 1.03 -0.74
C LYS A 66 -6.34 2.16 -0.36
N ASP A 67 -5.91 2.93 -1.36
CA ASP A 67 -5.61 4.36 -1.22
C ASP A 67 -6.44 5.09 -2.29
N SER A 68 -7.74 5.15 -2.02
CA SER A 68 -8.63 6.13 -2.63
C SER A 68 -8.76 7.27 -1.63
N GLU A 69 -7.99 8.34 -1.81
CA GLU A 69 -8.42 9.66 -1.37
C GLU A 69 -7.81 10.72 -2.28
N PRO A 70 -8.63 11.28 -3.18
CA PRO A 70 -8.67 12.73 -3.31
C PRO A 70 -10.12 13.24 -3.24
N THR A 71 -10.88 12.87 -2.22
CA THR A 71 -12.25 13.40 -2.00
C THR A 71 -12.24 14.41 -0.87
N ALA A 72 -11.52 15.50 -1.07
CA ALA A 72 -11.66 16.71 -0.25
C ALA A 72 -11.55 17.96 -1.13
N LEU A 73 -10.63 17.92 -2.10
CA LEU A 73 -10.46 18.97 -3.11
C LEU A 73 -11.59 18.96 -4.15
N GLU A 74 -12.04 17.78 -4.59
CA GLU A 74 -13.06 17.65 -5.64
C GLU A 74 -14.48 18.07 -5.15
N ALA A 75 -14.83 17.75 -3.90
CA ALA A 75 -16.11 18.15 -3.30
C ALA A 75 -16.21 19.66 -3.08
N LYS A 76 -15.08 20.32 -2.76
CA LYS A 76 -15.02 21.77 -2.55
C LYS A 76 -15.13 22.54 -3.87
N LEU A 77 -14.57 21.99 -4.95
CA LEU A 77 -14.66 22.57 -6.30
C LEU A 77 -16.06 22.42 -6.92
N ALA A 78 -16.77 21.32 -6.63
CA ALA A 78 -18.14 21.12 -7.11
C ALA A 78 -19.17 22.04 -6.42
N ALA A 79 -19.00 22.32 -5.12
CA ALA A 79 -19.85 23.24 -4.39
C ALA A 79 -19.69 24.70 -4.88
N GLU A 80 -18.47 25.10 -5.21
CA GLU A 80 -18.16 26.46 -5.68
C GLU A 80 -18.67 26.71 -7.11
N GLN A 81 -18.65 25.69 -7.98
CA GLN A 81 -19.19 25.79 -9.34
C GLN A 81 -20.73 25.78 -9.40
N ALA A 82 -21.40 25.17 -8.42
CA ALA A 82 -22.87 25.19 -8.34
C ALA A 82 -23.39 26.59 -7.96
N GLU A 83 -22.63 27.37 -7.20
CA GLU A 83 -23.02 28.72 -6.78
C GLU A 83 -22.84 29.75 -7.92
N GLN A 84 -21.79 29.61 -8.74
CA GLN A 84 -21.55 30.52 -9.87
C GLN A 84 -22.57 30.35 -11.02
N LYS A 85 -23.08 29.13 -11.26
CA LYS A 85 -24.09 28.90 -12.31
C LYS A 85 -25.51 29.36 -11.94
N ALA A 86 -25.80 29.59 -10.66
CA ALA A 86 -27.12 30.04 -10.22
C ALA A 86 -27.34 31.56 -10.35
N GLY A 87 -26.27 32.35 -10.48
CA GLY A 87 -26.34 33.81 -10.53
C GLY A 87 -26.53 34.43 -11.93
N GLU A 88 -26.23 33.70 -13.02
CA GLU A 88 -26.19 34.31 -14.37
C GLU A 88 -27.48 34.17 -15.18
N HIS A 89 -28.43 33.31 -14.79
CA HIS A 89 -29.62 33.05 -15.62
C HIS A 89 -30.83 33.96 -15.36
N GLN A 90 -30.77 34.87 -14.37
CA GLN A 90 -31.93 35.70 -14.00
C GLN A 90 -31.68 37.22 -14.17
N THR A 91 -30.85 37.66 -15.12
CA THR A 91 -30.73 39.11 -15.41
C THR A 91 -30.22 39.39 -16.82
N ARG A 92 -30.96 39.01 -17.87
CA ARG A 92 -30.95 39.77 -19.14
C ARG A 92 -32.11 39.48 -20.11
N ALA A 93 -33.25 39.08 -19.58
CA ALA A 93 -34.53 39.12 -20.30
C ALA A 93 -35.50 39.99 -19.51
N SER A 94 -35.17 41.28 -19.38
CA SER A 94 -36.07 42.38 -19.02
C SER A 94 -35.43 43.67 -19.53
#